data_AF-A0A1B6MHY8-F1
#
_entry.id   AF-A0A1B6MHY8-F1
#
_cell.length_a   1.000
_cell.length_b   1.000
_cell.length_c   1.000
_cell.angle_alpha   90.00
_cell.angle_beta   90.00
_cell.angle_gamma   90.00
#
_symmetry.space_group_name_H-M   'P 1'
#
loop_
_entity.id
_entity.type
_entity.pdbx_description
1 polymer ?
#
loop_
_entity_poly.entity_id
_entity_poly.type
_entity_poly.pdbx_seq_one_letter_code
_entity_poly.pdbx_strand_id
1 'polypeptide(L)'
;DEYSQPGVSHALVDIVSLLWSLHSESLADPLHQEDLNNLMDVACAGIPLFLKHYKGSPTFFAVVHLASLVPPARLMPVSTVCSACVSLLKQVSEVTPPAELEVIVHALCSWGRFADIQDLVIDWLDQAFRCEGLNQSKVPQDEVKQRRVRFVAKGGKPMLALRVLDTVFSHSLNSYRVMYKSYNLVHDLYVYLERIKIVVERRLLGGLPLDSPMLSDEFLLKCMHRYTKLILILHRPEPQTGVNETTVDPFDASAVFQELLQWAVRSIEPLLPQELEAEADLSVMLFKDILHSTANLVSLMYASEETAMKVAEVVQSLLSSESGPWFVEGGMFVVKHLKDYSEAQYGPEDKAQLMRKVVPSLLSQALRVLSVKKHTREQMANYIQNLYEVKTAMYEIIVCLRRMYGPHSTLLQTLLKLFTDSLVAILVHDVKHLQLLDTVDKVQELPFVCGFLISIVARPNIRSLWLGTIPSSISQLYAQDSNVLAAAVSLLHTLAHSPELALPKQELGAAVREAYCKVTNYNRESTQSATNLSDSTLTTDSIDVKKAATPVLMELSAYLNCPLR
;
A
#
# COMPACT_ATOMS: atom_id res chain seq x y z
N ASP A 1 -44.00 -33.91 4.40
CA ASP A 1 -42.54 -34.00 4.24
C ASP A 1 -41.94 -32.75 3.60
N GLU A 2 -42.12 -31.59 4.21
CA GLU A 2 -41.41 -30.35 3.78
C GLU A 2 -39.99 -30.27 4.37
N TYR A 3 -39.76 -30.95 5.50
CA TYR A 3 -38.46 -31.00 6.19
C TYR A 3 -37.44 -31.97 5.59
N SER A 4 -37.83 -32.79 4.60
CA SER A 4 -36.92 -33.68 3.86
C SER A 4 -36.29 -33.00 2.64
N GLN A 5 -36.68 -31.76 2.33
CA GLN A 5 -36.04 -30.99 1.27
C GLN A 5 -34.65 -30.53 1.71
N PRO A 6 -33.56 -30.90 1.00
CA PRO A 6 -32.19 -30.57 1.40
C PRO A 6 -31.94 -29.08 1.64
N GLY A 7 -32.64 -28.20 0.91
CA GLY A 7 -32.54 -26.75 1.09
C GLY A 7 -33.14 -26.23 2.39
N VAL A 8 -34.22 -26.84 2.87
CA VAL A 8 -34.85 -26.49 4.16
C VAL A 8 -33.93 -26.91 5.30
N SER A 9 -33.41 -28.14 5.25
CA SER A 9 -32.48 -28.63 6.28
C SER A 9 -31.17 -27.85 6.31
N HIS A 10 -30.66 -27.44 5.15
CA HIS A 10 -29.49 -26.55 5.05
C HIS A 10 -29.75 -25.22 5.76
N ALA A 11 -30.83 -24.53 5.38
CA ALA A 11 -31.19 -23.25 5.98
C ALA A 11 -31.38 -23.35 7.50
N LEU A 12 -32.00 -24.44 7.99
CA LEU A 12 -32.18 -24.65 9.42
C LEU A 12 -30.84 -24.81 10.16
N VAL A 13 -29.91 -25.60 9.64
CA VAL A 13 -28.57 -25.78 10.26
C VAL A 13 -27.80 -24.47 10.27
N ASP A 14 -27.87 -23.69 9.19
CA ASP A 14 -27.21 -22.38 9.12
C ASP A 14 -27.84 -21.37 10.08
N ILE A 15 -29.17 -21.29 10.15
CA ILE A 15 -29.87 -20.40 11.09
C ILE A 15 -29.47 -20.73 12.53
N VAL A 16 -29.43 -22.01 12.89
CA VAL A 16 -29.00 -22.44 14.24
C VAL A 16 -27.55 -22.05 14.50
N SER A 17 -26.65 -22.31 13.55
CA SER A 17 -25.22 -21.97 13.68
C SER A 17 -24.99 -20.46 13.83
N LEU A 18 -25.75 -19.67 13.06
CA LEU A 18 -25.69 -18.21 13.08
C LEU A 18 -26.25 -17.65 14.39
N LEU A 19 -27.40 -18.13 14.85
CA LEU A 19 -27.97 -17.71 16.14
C LEU A 19 -27.04 -18.05 17.31
N TRP A 20 -26.47 -19.26 17.32
CA TRP A 20 -25.49 -19.63 18.34
C TRP A 20 -24.26 -18.71 18.28
N SER A 21 -23.72 -18.46 17.09
CA SER A 21 -22.56 -17.57 16.94
C SER A 21 -22.84 -16.14 17.42
N LEU A 22 -24.00 -15.57 17.04
CA LEU A 22 -24.42 -14.23 17.44
C LEU A 22 -24.65 -14.09 18.95
N HIS A 23 -25.15 -15.13 19.60
CA HIS A 23 -25.44 -15.14 21.03
C HIS A 23 -24.35 -15.80 21.86
N SER A 24 -23.18 -16.08 21.28
CA SER A 24 -22.10 -16.83 21.94
C SER A 24 -21.60 -16.19 23.23
N GLU A 25 -21.49 -14.86 23.28
CA GLU A 25 -21.11 -14.14 24.51
C GLU A 25 -22.19 -14.23 25.59
N SER A 26 -23.47 -14.09 25.21
CA SER A 26 -24.61 -14.23 26.13
C SER A 26 -24.72 -15.66 26.68
N LEU A 27 -24.51 -16.66 25.82
CA LEU A 27 -24.51 -18.08 26.21
C LEU A 27 -23.31 -18.45 27.08
N ALA A 28 -22.21 -17.69 27.03
CA ALA A 28 -21.04 -17.90 27.89
C ALA A 28 -21.23 -17.36 29.31
N ASP A 29 -22.30 -16.59 29.58
CA ASP A 29 -22.66 -16.15 30.93
C ASP A 29 -22.97 -17.38 31.83
N PRO A 30 -22.40 -17.46 33.05
CA PRO A 30 -22.70 -18.52 34.01
C PRO A 30 -24.21 -18.73 34.25
N LEU A 31 -25.05 -17.69 34.09
CA LEU A 31 -26.50 -17.78 34.22
C LEU A 31 -27.15 -18.67 33.15
N HIS A 32 -26.54 -18.83 31.97
CA HIS A 32 -27.04 -19.65 30.86
C HIS A 32 -26.29 -20.97 30.69
N GLN A 33 -25.50 -21.39 31.69
CA GLN A 33 -24.64 -22.56 31.57
C GLN A 33 -25.43 -23.85 31.29
N GLU A 34 -26.61 -24.02 31.88
CA GLU A 34 -27.48 -25.18 31.64
C GLU A 34 -28.00 -25.21 30.20
N ASP A 35 -28.46 -24.06 29.69
CA ASP A 35 -28.94 -23.92 28.31
C ASP A 35 -27.83 -24.20 27.29
N LEU A 36 -26.62 -23.68 27.54
CA LEU A 36 -25.46 -23.97 26.71
C LEU A 36 -25.10 -25.47 26.72
N ASN A 37 -25.15 -26.11 27.88
CA ASN A 37 -24.90 -27.55 27.99
C ASN A 37 -25.94 -28.36 27.22
N ASN A 38 -27.22 -28.03 27.36
CA ASN A 38 -28.33 -28.67 26.63
C ASN A 38 -28.16 -28.50 25.11
N LEU A 39 -27.83 -27.29 24.66
CA LEU A 39 -27.56 -27.01 23.25
C LEU A 39 -26.38 -27.84 22.71
N MET A 40 -25.29 -27.94 23.48
CA MET A 40 -24.15 -28.76 23.13
C MET A 40 -24.49 -30.26 23.09
N ASP A 41 -25.31 -30.76 24.01
CA ASP A 41 -25.70 -32.17 24.06
C ASP A 41 -26.57 -32.55 22.84
N VAL A 42 -27.52 -31.68 22.48
CA VAL A 42 -28.34 -31.83 21.27
C VAL A 42 -27.47 -31.80 20.02
N ALA A 43 -26.52 -30.86 19.94
CA ALA A 43 -25.58 -30.79 18.82
C ALA A 43 -24.71 -32.04 18.72
N CYS A 44 -24.14 -32.52 19.84
CA CYS A 44 -23.31 -33.73 19.88
C CYS A 44 -24.07 -34.99 19.43
N ALA A 45 -25.36 -35.09 19.77
CA ALA A 45 -26.21 -36.18 19.29
C ALA A 45 -26.57 -36.06 17.80
N GLY A 46 -26.83 -34.83 17.32
CA GLY A 46 -27.29 -34.57 15.95
C GLY A 46 -26.18 -34.59 14.89
N ILE A 47 -25.02 -33.98 15.18
CA ILE A 47 -23.91 -33.81 14.22
C ILE A 47 -23.50 -35.12 13.53
N PRO A 48 -23.25 -36.25 14.23
CA PRO A 48 -22.85 -37.50 13.57
C PRO A 48 -23.90 -38.01 12.58
N LEU A 49 -25.19 -37.86 12.91
CA LEU A 49 -26.31 -38.28 12.08
C LEU A 49 -26.40 -37.42 10.82
N PHE A 50 -26.31 -36.09 10.98
CA PHE A 50 -26.35 -35.16 9.86
C PHE A 50 -25.15 -35.30 8.92
N LEU A 51 -23.94 -35.44 9.45
CA LEU A 51 -22.74 -35.64 8.62
C LEU A 51 -22.80 -36.94 7.81
N LYS A 52 -23.33 -38.02 8.40
CA LYS A 52 -23.54 -39.29 7.70
C LYS A 52 -24.56 -39.15 6.57
N HIS A 53 -25.66 -38.43 6.83
CA HIS A 53 -26.76 -38.27 5.87
C HIS A 53 -26.41 -37.32 4.72
N TYR A 54 -25.80 -36.18 5.01
CA TYR A 54 -25.51 -35.13 4.03
C TYR A 54 -24.14 -35.24 3.35
N LYS A 55 -23.43 -36.35 3.52
CA LYS A 55 -22.10 -36.54 2.93
C LYS A 55 -22.11 -36.26 1.42
N GLY A 56 -21.22 -35.36 0.99
CA GLY A 56 -21.08 -34.99 -0.43
C GLY A 56 -22.09 -33.93 -0.92
N SER A 57 -22.90 -33.35 -0.04
CA SER A 57 -23.76 -32.21 -0.36
C SER A 57 -23.26 -30.91 0.30
N PRO A 58 -23.69 -29.73 -0.16
CA PRO A 58 -23.36 -28.46 0.50
C PRO A 58 -23.79 -28.41 1.97
N THR A 59 -24.87 -29.10 2.33
CA THR A 59 -25.36 -29.20 3.72
C THR A 59 -24.36 -29.89 4.64
N PHE A 60 -23.45 -30.73 4.11
CA PHE A 60 -22.34 -31.25 4.89
C PHE A 60 -21.51 -30.13 5.52
N PHE A 61 -21.20 -29.09 4.77
CA PHE A 61 -20.37 -27.98 5.23
C PHE A 61 -21.12 -27.10 6.24
N ALA A 62 -22.43 -26.88 6.06
CA ALA A 62 -23.27 -26.24 7.08
C ALA A 62 -23.19 -26.98 8.42
N VAL A 63 -23.24 -28.33 8.39
CA VAL A 63 -23.13 -29.16 9.60
C VAL A 63 -21.71 -29.14 10.17
N VAL A 64 -20.66 -29.07 9.35
CA VAL A 64 -19.28 -28.86 9.81
C VAL A 64 -19.14 -27.50 10.51
N HIS A 65 -19.76 -26.45 9.98
CA HIS A 65 -19.79 -25.13 10.60
C HIS A 65 -20.48 -25.18 11.97
N LEU A 66 -21.66 -25.82 12.08
CA LEU A 66 -22.30 -26.08 13.37
C LEU A 66 -21.37 -26.82 14.34
N ALA A 67 -20.70 -27.87 13.86
CA ALA A 67 -19.78 -28.66 14.66
C ALA A 67 -18.56 -27.87 15.16
N SER A 68 -18.18 -26.80 14.47
CA SER A 68 -17.07 -25.92 14.88
C SER A 68 -17.37 -25.11 16.14
N LEU A 69 -18.66 -24.95 16.50
CA LEU A 69 -19.11 -24.28 17.73
C LEU A 69 -19.00 -25.16 18.97
N VAL A 70 -18.81 -26.48 18.78
CA VAL A 70 -18.71 -27.45 19.86
C VAL A 70 -17.24 -27.70 20.22
N PRO A 71 -16.86 -27.65 21.51
CA PRO A 71 -15.50 -27.95 21.94
C PRO A 71 -15.07 -29.38 21.55
N PRO A 72 -13.80 -29.59 21.14
CA PRO A 72 -13.31 -30.92 20.74
C PRO A 72 -13.53 -32.01 21.80
N ALA A 73 -13.41 -31.66 23.09
CA ALA A 73 -13.56 -32.59 24.20
C ALA A 73 -14.94 -33.27 24.24
N ARG A 74 -16.01 -32.58 23.80
CA ARG A 74 -17.38 -33.14 23.74
C ARG A 74 -17.68 -33.82 22.40
N LEU A 75 -17.06 -33.34 21.33
CA LEU A 75 -17.34 -33.79 19.97
C LEU A 75 -16.58 -35.07 19.57
N MET A 76 -15.32 -35.22 19.98
CA MET A 76 -14.46 -36.35 19.61
C MET A 76 -14.99 -37.74 20.02
N PRO A 77 -15.65 -37.93 21.17
CA PRO A 77 -16.20 -39.24 21.56
C PRO A 77 -17.33 -39.72 20.64
N VAL A 78 -18.05 -38.80 19.99
CA VAL A 78 -19.29 -39.09 19.24
C VAL A 78 -19.15 -38.90 17.73
N SER A 79 -18.09 -38.22 17.27
CA SER A 79 -17.92 -37.86 15.86
C SER A 79 -16.46 -37.89 15.42
N THR A 80 -16.21 -38.36 14.19
CA THR A 80 -14.90 -38.30 13.54
C THR A 80 -14.70 -37.03 12.70
N VAL A 81 -15.59 -36.03 12.84
CA VAL A 81 -15.59 -34.83 11.98
C VAL A 81 -14.27 -34.05 12.03
N CYS A 82 -13.62 -33.99 13.20
CA CYS A 82 -12.32 -33.33 13.33
C CYS A 82 -11.26 -33.97 12.43
N SER A 83 -11.21 -35.31 12.38
CA SER A 83 -10.29 -36.06 11.52
C SER A 83 -10.72 -36.04 10.05
N ALA A 84 -12.04 -36.02 9.79
CA ALA A 84 -12.58 -35.88 8.45
C ALA A 84 -12.19 -34.53 7.83
N CYS A 85 -12.24 -33.42 8.58
CA CYS A 85 -11.82 -32.10 8.11
C CYS A 85 -10.34 -32.06 7.74
N VAL A 86 -9.46 -32.70 8.53
CA VAL A 86 -8.05 -32.84 8.16
C VAL A 86 -7.88 -33.67 6.88
N SER A 87 -8.65 -34.74 6.70
CA SER A 87 -8.62 -35.53 5.46
C SER A 87 -9.15 -34.74 4.25
N LEU A 88 -10.20 -33.95 4.44
CA LEU A 88 -10.77 -33.09 3.40
C LEU A 88 -9.76 -32.02 3.00
N LEU A 89 -9.11 -31.37 3.96
CA LEU A 89 -8.06 -30.38 3.69
C LEU A 89 -6.94 -30.95 2.81
N LYS A 90 -6.52 -32.21 3.04
CA LYS A 90 -5.51 -32.89 2.20
C LYS A 90 -5.98 -33.11 0.75
N GLN A 91 -7.28 -33.28 0.56
CA GLN A 91 -7.91 -33.53 -0.74
C GLN A 91 -8.27 -32.26 -1.50
N VAL A 92 -8.15 -31.08 -0.86
CA VAL A 92 -8.39 -29.79 -1.51
C VAL A 92 -7.50 -29.64 -2.74
N SER A 93 -8.08 -29.02 -3.77
CA SER A 93 -7.42 -28.72 -5.04
C SER A 93 -7.77 -27.29 -5.47
N GLU A 94 -7.16 -26.82 -6.56
CA GLU A 94 -7.42 -25.45 -7.05
C GLU A 94 -8.91 -25.21 -7.41
N VAL A 95 -9.64 -26.26 -7.79
CA VAL A 95 -11.07 -26.20 -8.12
C VAL A 95 -12.00 -26.24 -6.90
N THR A 96 -11.46 -26.41 -5.69
CA THR A 96 -12.29 -26.45 -4.48
C THR A 96 -12.94 -25.07 -4.23
N PRO A 97 -14.27 -25.02 -4.01
CA PRO A 97 -14.98 -23.77 -3.74
C PRO A 97 -14.39 -23.02 -2.53
N PRO A 98 -14.24 -21.68 -2.57
CA PRO A 98 -13.73 -20.89 -1.45
C PRO A 98 -14.51 -21.10 -0.15
N ALA A 99 -15.85 -21.15 -0.22
CA ALA A 99 -16.70 -21.34 0.94
C ALA A 99 -16.47 -22.69 1.65
N GLU A 100 -16.21 -23.76 0.90
CA GLU A 100 -15.91 -25.08 1.48
C GLU A 100 -14.56 -25.07 2.20
N LEU A 101 -13.55 -24.43 1.60
CA LEU A 101 -12.24 -24.27 2.21
C LEU A 101 -12.32 -23.44 3.51
N GLU A 102 -13.06 -22.34 3.47
CA GLU A 102 -13.31 -21.47 4.62
C GLU A 102 -13.93 -22.23 5.79
N VAL A 103 -14.96 -23.04 5.55
CA VAL A 103 -15.60 -23.86 6.58
C VAL A 103 -14.62 -24.88 7.17
N ILE A 104 -13.85 -25.58 6.33
CA ILE A 104 -12.87 -26.58 6.81
C ILE A 104 -11.80 -25.91 7.67
N VAL A 105 -11.21 -24.81 7.18
CA VAL A 105 -10.15 -24.08 7.90
C VAL A 105 -10.70 -23.48 9.19
N HIS A 106 -11.87 -22.85 9.16
CA HIS A 106 -12.52 -22.30 10.34
C HIS A 106 -12.73 -23.37 11.40
N ALA A 107 -13.28 -24.53 11.03
CA ALA A 107 -13.52 -25.62 11.97
C ALA A 107 -12.22 -26.12 12.63
N LEU A 108 -11.16 -26.31 11.84
CA LEU A 108 -9.85 -26.72 12.37
C LEU A 108 -9.25 -25.66 13.31
N CYS A 109 -9.36 -24.36 12.98
CA CYS A 109 -8.94 -23.27 13.85
C CYS A 109 -9.75 -23.22 15.16
N SER A 110 -11.09 -23.40 15.11
CA SER A 110 -11.96 -23.49 16.29
C SER A 110 -11.51 -24.59 17.25
N TRP A 111 -11.15 -25.75 16.69
CA TRP A 111 -10.69 -26.91 17.44
C TRP A 111 -9.22 -26.84 17.88
N GLY A 112 -8.50 -25.77 17.58
CA GLY A 112 -7.08 -25.62 17.95
C GLY A 112 -6.14 -26.54 17.17
N ARG A 113 -6.54 -26.97 15.97
CA ARG A 113 -5.79 -27.89 15.11
C ARG A 113 -4.92 -27.18 14.06
N PHE A 114 -4.35 -26.03 14.41
CA PHE A 114 -3.51 -25.27 13.49
C PHE A 114 -2.24 -26.04 13.10
N ALA A 115 -1.69 -26.88 13.98
CA ALA A 115 -0.55 -27.74 13.68
C ALA A 115 -0.79 -28.62 12.43
N ASP A 116 -1.98 -29.22 12.30
CA ASP A 116 -2.32 -30.03 11.13
C ASP A 116 -2.38 -29.21 9.83
N ILE A 117 -2.81 -27.95 9.93
CA ILE A 117 -2.84 -27.02 8.79
C ILE A 117 -1.40 -26.64 8.40
N GLN A 118 -0.59 -26.24 9.39
CA GLN A 118 0.79 -25.85 9.19
C GLN A 118 1.62 -26.98 8.58
N ASP A 119 1.50 -28.20 9.10
CA ASP A 119 2.23 -29.37 8.59
C ASP A 119 1.92 -29.62 7.11
N LEU A 120 0.65 -29.51 6.71
CA LEU A 120 0.25 -29.69 5.32
C LEU A 120 0.78 -28.57 4.42
N VAL A 121 0.70 -27.31 4.89
CA VAL A 121 1.23 -26.13 4.18
C VAL A 121 2.74 -26.28 3.99
N ILE A 122 3.48 -26.63 5.04
CA ILE A 122 4.92 -26.84 4.98
C ILE A 122 5.24 -27.99 4.01
N ASP A 123 4.54 -29.12 4.06
CA ASP A 123 4.77 -30.23 3.13
C ASP A 123 4.56 -29.81 1.66
N TRP A 124 3.49 -29.07 1.36
CA TRP A 124 3.23 -28.55 0.01
C TRP A 124 4.28 -27.54 -0.47
N LEU A 125 4.78 -26.69 0.43
CA LEU A 125 5.83 -25.71 0.12
C LEU A 125 7.21 -26.37 0.01
N ASP A 126 7.55 -27.30 0.89
CA ASP A 126 8.84 -28.02 0.87
C ASP A 126 8.99 -28.78 -0.46
N GLN A 127 7.91 -29.37 -0.96
CA GLN A 127 7.92 -30.03 -2.27
C GLN A 127 8.23 -29.07 -3.42
N ALA A 128 7.79 -27.81 -3.33
CA ALA A 128 8.07 -26.79 -4.34
C ALA A 128 9.49 -26.21 -4.18
N PHE A 129 9.90 -25.89 -2.95
CA PHE A 129 11.25 -25.40 -2.63
C PHE A 129 12.35 -26.45 -2.83
N ARG A 130 11.99 -27.73 -2.94
CA ARG A 130 12.93 -28.81 -3.27
C ARG A 130 13.62 -28.64 -4.61
N CYS A 131 12.89 -28.13 -5.58
CA CYS A 131 13.42 -27.82 -6.90
C CYS A 131 14.51 -26.73 -6.82
N GLU A 132 14.44 -25.86 -5.82
CA GLU A 132 15.38 -24.76 -5.60
C GLU A 132 16.52 -25.14 -4.62
N GLY A 133 16.61 -26.39 -4.17
CA GLY A 133 17.63 -26.82 -3.20
C GLY A 133 17.48 -26.19 -1.81
N LEU A 134 16.27 -25.81 -1.41
CA LEU A 134 15.97 -25.13 -0.14
C LEU A 134 15.31 -26.07 0.91
N ASN A 135 15.63 -27.36 0.86
CA ASN A 135 14.98 -28.45 1.62
C ASN A 135 15.24 -28.43 3.14
N GLN A 136 16.07 -27.52 3.62
CA GLN A 136 16.54 -27.53 5.00
C GLN A 136 15.49 -26.89 5.92
N SER A 137 14.47 -27.62 6.37
CA SER A 137 13.58 -27.10 7.43
C SER A 137 14.40 -26.59 8.62
N LYS A 138 14.29 -25.30 8.97
CA LYS A 138 14.94 -24.70 10.14
C LYS A 138 14.19 -25.10 11.43
N VAL A 139 13.02 -25.73 11.30
CA VAL A 139 12.21 -26.22 12.42
C VAL A 139 12.87 -27.48 13.00
N PRO A 140 13.17 -27.55 14.31
CA PRO A 140 13.87 -28.67 14.92
C PRO A 140 13.23 -30.04 14.61
N GLN A 141 14.04 -31.00 14.19
CA GLN A 141 13.60 -32.38 13.95
C GLN A 141 13.38 -33.19 15.25
N ASP A 142 13.62 -32.64 16.43
CA ASP A 142 13.58 -33.45 17.66
C ASP A 142 12.15 -33.74 18.15
N GLU A 143 11.15 -32.93 17.82
CA GLU A 143 9.71 -33.26 18.06
C GLU A 143 9.09 -34.09 16.92
N VAL A 144 9.81 -34.25 15.81
CA VAL A 144 9.38 -34.98 14.61
C VAL A 144 9.35 -36.50 14.82
N LYS A 145 9.96 -37.00 15.89
CA LYS A 145 10.03 -38.44 16.19
C LYS A 145 8.69 -39.07 16.58
N GLN A 146 7.61 -38.31 16.75
CA GLN A 146 6.24 -38.83 16.84
C GLN A 146 5.37 -38.59 15.60
N ARG A 147 5.95 -38.24 14.43
CA ARG A 147 5.20 -38.08 13.17
C ARG A 147 4.60 -39.41 12.69
N ARG A 148 3.40 -39.76 13.19
CA ARG A 148 2.56 -40.78 12.57
C ARG A 148 2.07 -40.23 11.23
N VAL A 149 2.46 -40.95 10.18
CA VAL A 149 2.08 -40.79 8.77
C VAL A 149 2.91 -39.72 8.01
N ARG A 150 3.90 -40.20 7.25
CA ARG A 150 4.53 -39.45 6.17
C ARG A 150 3.46 -39.10 5.13
N PHE A 151 3.31 -37.82 4.84
CA PHE A 151 2.51 -37.33 3.73
C PHE A 151 3.17 -37.80 2.42
N VAL A 152 2.42 -38.55 1.62
CA VAL A 152 2.83 -38.95 0.26
C VAL A 152 1.89 -38.23 -0.70
N ALA A 153 1.97 -36.90 -0.76
CA ALA A 153 1.36 -36.15 -1.86
C ALA A 153 2.32 -36.23 -3.05
N LYS A 154 1.85 -36.77 -4.18
CA LYS A 154 2.55 -36.66 -5.46
C LYS A 154 2.27 -35.25 -6.02
N GLY A 155 3.15 -34.31 -5.71
CA GLY A 155 3.15 -32.94 -6.26
C GLY A 155 2.89 -31.89 -5.19
N GLY A 156 3.78 -30.89 -5.12
CA GLY A 156 3.58 -29.71 -4.29
C GLY A 156 2.32 -28.94 -4.70
N LYS A 157 1.75 -28.17 -3.77
CA LYS A 157 0.61 -27.28 -4.06
C LYS A 157 0.88 -25.89 -3.46
N PRO A 158 1.92 -25.17 -3.94
CA PRO A 158 2.39 -23.95 -3.29
C PRO A 158 1.34 -22.83 -3.28
N MET A 159 0.59 -22.66 -4.37
CA MET A 159 -0.49 -21.67 -4.43
C MET A 159 -1.64 -22.00 -3.48
N LEU A 160 -2.07 -23.27 -3.44
CA LEU A 160 -3.07 -23.71 -2.47
C LEU A 160 -2.59 -23.55 -1.02
N ALA A 161 -1.31 -23.78 -0.74
CA ALA A 161 -0.73 -23.58 0.57
C ALA A 161 -0.89 -22.13 1.03
N LEU A 162 -0.58 -21.17 0.16
CA LEU A 162 -0.80 -19.74 0.45
C LEU A 162 -2.28 -19.42 0.62
N ARG A 163 -3.15 -19.96 -0.23
CA ARG A 163 -4.61 -19.77 -0.10
C ARG A 163 -5.15 -20.26 1.23
N VAL A 164 -4.67 -21.41 1.74
CA VAL A 164 -5.02 -21.92 3.07
C VAL A 164 -4.57 -20.95 4.16
N LEU A 165 -3.34 -20.44 4.09
CA LEU A 165 -2.85 -19.44 5.04
C LEU A 165 -3.65 -18.14 4.96
N ASP A 166 -4.05 -17.71 3.77
CA ASP A 166 -4.90 -16.55 3.58
C ASP A 166 -6.25 -16.74 4.26
N THR A 167 -6.87 -17.93 4.16
CA THR A 167 -8.11 -18.26 4.87
C THR A 167 -7.94 -18.27 6.40
N VAL A 168 -6.78 -18.71 6.91
CA VAL A 168 -6.50 -18.69 8.35
C VAL A 168 -6.40 -17.25 8.87
N PHE A 169 -5.59 -16.41 8.22
CA PHE A 169 -5.19 -15.13 8.79
C PHE A 169 -6.02 -13.94 8.33
N SER A 170 -6.77 -14.05 7.22
CA SER A 170 -7.68 -12.97 6.78
C SER A 170 -8.96 -12.93 7.61
N HIS A 171 -9.37 -14.05 8.22
CA HIS A 171 -10.53 -14.09 9.10
C HIS A 171 -10.13 -13.75 10.55
N SER A 172 -10.66 -12.65 11.10
CA SER A 172 -10.29 -12.12 12.42
C SER A 172 -10.37 -13.16 13.55
N LEU A 173 -11.48 -13.92 13.64
CA LEU A 173 -11.65 -14.96 14.66
C LEU A 173 -10.63 -16.11 14.53
N ASN A 174 -10.32 -16.55 13.30
CA ASN A 174 -9.35 -17.61 13.07
C ASN A 174 -7.95 -17.14 13.47
N SER A 175 -7.56 -15.97 12.98
CA SER A 175 -6.30 -15.32 13.33
C SER A 175 -6.15 -15.19 14.84
N TYR A 176 -7.16 -14.65 15.54
CA TYR A 176 -7.16 -14.54 17.00
C TYR A 176 -6.97 -15.91 17.70
N ARG A 177 -7.76 -16.93 17.33
CA ARG A 177 -7.68 -18.27 17.93
C ARG A 177 -6.30 -18.91 17.73
N VAL A 178 -5.74 -18.79 16.53
CA VAL A 178 -4.42 -19.33 16.19
C VAL A 178 -3.32 -18.57 16.94
N MET A 179 -3.37 -17.25 16.96
CA MET A 179 -2.40 -16.42 17.68
C MET A 179 -2.45 -16.61 19.19
N TYR A 180 -3.62 -16.96 19.74
CA TYR A 180 -3.79 -17.23 21.15
C TYR A 180 -3.30 -18.64 21.54
N LYS A 181 -3.65 -19.68 20.77
CA LYS A 181 -3.36 -21.09 21.11
C LYS A 181 -2.06 -21.64 20.51
N SER A 182 -1.55 -21.04 19.45
CA SER A 182 -0.53 -21.64 18.58
C SER A 182 0.51 -20.63 18.10
N TYR A 183 0.83 -19.62 18.91
CA TYR A 183 1.79 -18.57 18.56
C TYR A 183 3.13 -19.12 18.03
N ASN A 184 3.74 -20.06 18.76
CA ASN A 184 5.04 -20.64 18.40
C ASN A 184 5.00 -21.30 17.00
N LEU A 185 3.90 -21.95 16.65
CA LEU A 185 3.70 -22.53 15.33
C LEU A 185 3.62 -21.44 14.25
N VAL A 186 2.97 -20.30 14.52
CA VAL A 186 2.96 -19.17 13.58
C VAL A 186 4.36 -18.56 13.43
N HIS A 187 5.11 -18.46 14.53
CA HIS A 187 6.50 -18.00 14.52
C HIS A 187 7.38 -18.94 13.68
N ASP A 188 7.27 -20.26 13.87
CA ASP A 188 7.98 -21.26 13.07
C ASP A 188 7.63 -21.18 11.58
N LEU A 189 6.36 -20.91 11.26
CA LEU A 189 5.93 -20.67 9.89
C LEU A 189 6.58 -19.40 9.30
N TYR A 190 6.68 -18.32 10.06
CA TYR A 190 7.40 -17.11 9.65
C TYR A 190 8.88 -17.39 9.35
N VAL A 191 9.58 -18.06 10.27
CA VAL A 191 10.99 -18.45 10.10
C VAL A 191 11.16 -19.36 8.88
N TYR A 192 10.21 -20.26 8.65
CA TYR A 192 10.19 -21.13 7.48
C TYR A 192 10.04 -20.34 6.17
N LEU A 193 9.08 -19.42 6.10
CA LEU A 193 8.78 -18.62 4.90
C LEU A 193 9.87 -17.63 4.52
N GLU A 194 10.78 -17.28 5.44
CA GLU A 194 11.91 -16.37 5.16
C GLU A 194 12.74 -16.76 3.92
N ARG A 195 12.81 -18.05 3.59
CA ARG A 195 13.52 -18.58 2.41
C ARG A 195 13.06 -17.97 1.09
N ILE A 196 11.84 -17.42 1.05
CA ILE A 196 11.34 -16.73 -0.12
C ILE A 196 12.29 -15.62 -0.59
N LYS A 197 13.01 -14.97 0.33
CA LYS A 197 14.06 -13.98 0.02
C LYS A 197 15.12 -14.54 -0.93
N ILE A 198 15.59 -15.77 -0.69
CA ILE A 198 16.61 -16.44 -1.51
C ILE A 198 16.06 -16.77 -2.90
N VAL A 199 14.81 -17.25 -2.99
CA VAL A 199 14.18 -17.57 -4.28
C VAL A 199 13.96 -16.31 -5.11
N VAL A 200 13.52 -15.22 -4.47
CA VAL A 200 13.38 -13.90 -5.10
C VAL A 200 14.72 -13.40 -5.63
N GLU A 201 15.79 -13.43 -4.82
CA GLU A 201 17.13 -13.03 -5.26
C GLU A 201 17.58 -13.80 -6.51
N ARG A 202 17.41 -15.13 -6.51
CA ARG A 202 17.79 -15.97 -7.66
C ARG A 202 16.96 -15.66 -8.90
N ARG A 203 15.64 -15.49 -8.74
CA ARG A 203 14.73 -15.15 -9.83
C ARG A 203 15.10 -13.81 -10.48
N LEU A 204 15.41 -12.80 -9.66
CA LEU A 204 15.76 -11.46 -10.15
C LEU A 204 17.15 -11.43 -10.79
N LEU A 205 18.16 -12.09 -10.19
CA LEU A 205 19.53 -12.14 -10.74
C LEU A 205 19.64 -13.02 -12.00
N GLY A 206 18.85 -14.09 -12.07
CA GLY A 206 18.92 -15.05 -13.17
C GLY A 206 18.23 -14.59 -14.44
N GLY A 207 17.27 -13.66 -14.37
CA GLY A 207 16.47 -13.15 -15.50
C GLY A 207 15.56 -14.18 -16.18
N LEU A 208 15.85 -15.47 -16.01
CA LEU A 208 15.13 -16.62 -16.56
C LEU A 208 13.98 -17.05 -15.63
N PRO A 209 12.99 -17.79 -16.17
CA PRO A 209 11.96 -18.45 -15.36
C PRO A 209 12.60 -19.35 -14.29
N LEU A 210 11.94 -19.51 -13.14
CA LEU A 210 12.39 -20.46 -12.11
C LEU A 210 12.48 -21.88 -12.67
N ASP A 211 13.42 -22.66 -12.13
CA ASP A 211 13.62 -24.06 -12.53
C ASP A 211 12.39 -24.92 -12.23
N SER A 212 11.59 -24.52 -11.24
CA SER A 212 10.34 -25.17 -10.88
C SER A 212 9.13 -24.58 -11.62
N PRO A 213 8.34 -25.39 -12.35
CA PRO A 213 7.06 -24.94 -12.91
C PRO A 213 6.01 -24.64 -11.82
N MET A 214 6.30 -24.99 -10.56
CA MET A 214 5.39 -24.80 -9.42
C MET A 214 5.56 -23.43 -8.76
N LEU A 215 6.71 -22.78 -8.98
CA LEU A 215 7.06 -21.50 -8.39
C LEU A 215 6.97 -20.44 -9.50
N SER A 216 5.82 -19.79 -9.60
CA SER A 216 5.61 -18.68 -10.54
C SER A 216 5.95 -17.33 -9.90
N ASP A 217 6.08 -16.29 -10.72
CA ASP A 217 6.23 -14.91 -10.23
C ASP A 217 5.03 -14.49 -9.34
N GLU A 218 3.82 -14.96 -9.67
CA GLU A 218 2.63 -14.78 -8.84
C GLU A 218 2.79 -15.43 -7.45
N PHE A 219 3.34 -16.65 -7.41
CA PHE A 219 3.64 -17.32 -6.14
C PHE A 219 4.64 -16.51 -5.31
N LEU A 220 5.70 -15.97 -5.93
CA LEU A 220 6.71 -15.17 -5.22
C LEU A 220 6.09 -13.94 -4.58
N LEU A 221 5.25 -13.21 -5.31
CA LEU A 221 4.54 -12.03 -4.81
C LEU A 221 3.64 -12.42 -3.63
N LYS A 222 2.79 -13.44 -3.77
CA LYS A 222 1.88 -13.87 -2.70
C LYS A 222 2.61 -14.44 -1.48
N CYS A 223 3.70 -15.17 -1.69
CA CYS A 223 4.50 -15.73 -0.60
C CYS A 223 5.23 -14.61 0.16
N MET A 224 5.79 -13.62 -0.55
CA MET A 224 6.40 -12.44 0.08
C MET A 224 5.36 -11.64 0.85
N HIS A 225 4.19 -11.40 0.25
CA HIS A 225 3.07 -10.75 0.92
C HIS A 225 2.67 -11.45 2.23
N ARG A 226 2.52 -12.78 2.18
CA ARG A 226 2.17 -13.58 3.36
C ARG A 226 3.28 -13.52 4.41
N TYR A 227 4.55 -13.58 4.00
CA TYR A 227 5.71 -13.42 4.89
C TYR A 227 5.70 -12.07 5.60
N THR A 228 5.50 -10.96 4.89
CA THR A 228 5.46 -9.62 5.52
C THR A 228 4.25 -9.43 6.43
N LYS A 229 3.08 -9.99 6.07
CA LYS A 229 1.89 -9.98 6.94
C LYS A 229 2.11 -10.75 8.24
N LEU A 230 2.84 -11.87 8.22
CA LEU A 230 3.14 -12.61 9.44
C LEU A 230 4.00 -11.80 10.41
N ILE A 231 4.96 -11.00 9.91
CA ILE A 231 5.77 -10.11 10.77
C ILE A 231 4.86 -9.16 11.56
N LEU A 232 3.87 -8.55 10.90
CA LEU A 232 2.91 -7.65 11.56
C LEU A 232 2.04 -8.38 12.58
N ILE A 233 1.53 -9.56 12.22
CA ILE A 233 0.64 -10.35 13.09
C ILE A 233 1.39 -10.86 14.33
N LEU A 234 2.67 -11.21 14.20
CA LEU A 234 3.50 -11.73 15.28
C LEU A 234 3.94 -10.66 16.29
N HIS A 235 3.75 -9.36 16.01
CA HIS A 235 4.23 -8.28 16.84
C HIS A 235 3.80 -8.42 18.31
N ARG A 236 4.78 -8.68 19.18
CA ARG A 236 4.66 -8.76 20.64
C ARG A 236 5.98 -8.27 21.25
N PRO A 237 6.19 -6.96 21.33
CA PRO A 237 7.48 -6.39 21.74
C PRO A 237 7.78 -6.67 23.23
N GLU A 238 6.76 -6.95 24.03
CA GLU A 238 6.88 -7.31 25.44
C GLU A 238 6.64 -8.81 25.64
N PRO A 239 7.38 -9.47 26.55
CA PRO A 239 7.16 -10.86 26.89
C PRO A 239 5.77 -11.04 27.52
N GLN A 240 4.97 -11.95 26.97
CA GLN A 240 3.65 -12.28 27.49
C GLN A 240 3.67 -13.69 28.11
N THR A 241 3.02 -13.84 29.26
CA THR A 241 2.72 -15.15 29.84
C THR A 241 1.63 -15.83 29.00
N GLY A 242 2.02 -16.87 28.28
CA GLY A 242 1.07 -17.70 27.54
C GLY A 242 0.13 -18.47 28.48
N VAL A 243 -0.95 -19.01 27.92
CA VAL A 243 -1.97 -19.82 28.62
C VAL A 243 -1.37 -21.04 29.33
N ASN A 244 -0.22 -21.52 28.86
CA ASN A 244 0.49 -22.69 29.39
C ASN A 244 1.72 -22.32 30.22
N GLU A 245 1.79 -21.11 30.79
CA GLU A 245 2.93 -20.61 31.59
C GLU A 245 4.29 -20.60 30.86
N THR A 246 4.28 -20.78 29.54
CA THR A 246 5.46 -20.62 28.69
C THR A 246 5.62 -19.15 28.35
N THR A 247 6.75 -18.57 28.74
CA THR A 247 7.16 -17.24 28.31
C THR A 247 7.45 -17.30 26.82
N VAL A 248 6.66 -16.57 26.03
CA VAL A 248 6.92 -16.40 24.61
C VAL A 248 7.97 -15.30 24.45
N ASP A 249 9.01 -15.57 23.67
CA ASP A 249 10.05 -14.58 23.40
C ASP A 249 9.46 -13.34 22.71
N PRO A 250 9.96 -12.14 23.04
CA PRO A 250 9.48 -10.91 22.43
C PRO A 250 9.77 -10.92 20.92
N PHE A 251 8.79 -10.49 20.14
CA PHE A 251 8.90 -10.33 18.68
C PHE A 251 8.64 -8.88 18.30
N ASP A 252 9.70 -8.17 17.95
CA ASP A 252 9.63 -6.79 17.49
C ASP A 252 9.51 -6.73 15.96
N ALA A 253 8.33 -6.37 15.47
CA ALA A 253 8.08 -6.22 14.04
C ALA A 253 8.88 -5.05 13.47
N SER A 254 9.17 -4.02 14.27
CA SER A 254 9.96 -2.87 13.84
C SER A 254 11.36 -3.29 13.42
N ALA A 255 12.09 -3.99 14.29
CA ALA A 255 13.43 -4.48 14.02
C ALA A 255 13.47 -5.42 12.81
N VAL A 256 12.50 -6.34 12.70
CA VAL A 256 12.43 -7.29 11.57
C VAL A 256 12.14 -6.56 10.24
N PHE A 257 11.27 -5.54 10.23
CA PHE A 257 11.05 -4.72 9.04
C PHE A 257 12.28 -3.90 8.66
N GLN A 258 13.05 -3.42 9.65
CA GLN A 258 14.31 -2.72 9.37
C GLN A 258 15.29 -3.62 8.63
N GLU A 259 15.46 -4.87 9.06
CA GLU A 259 16.28 -5.87 8.35
C GLU A 259 15.72 -6.21 6.97
N LEU A 260 14.40 -6.35 6.85
CA LEU A 260 13.73 -6.60 5.56
C LEU A 260 13.96 -5.46 4.57
N LEU A 261 13.87 -4.20 5.01
CA LEU A 261 14.11 -3.03 4.16
C LEU A 261 15.58 -2.97 3.74
N GLN A 262 16.53 -3.23 4.65
CA GLN A 262 17.95 -3.32 4.30
C GLN A 262 18.20 -4.41 3.24
N TRP A 263 17.55 -5.56 3.39
CA TRP A 263 17.61 -6.63 2.41
C TRP A 263 17.02 -6.21 1.05
N ALA A 264 15.85 -5.55 1.03
CA ALA A 264 15.20 -5.10 -0.20
C ALA A 264 16.02 -4.03 -0.94
N VAL A 265 16.58 -3.06 -0.21
CA VAL A 265 17.50 -2.04 -0.74
C VAL A 265 18.75 -2.68 -1.34
N ARG A 266 19.30 -3.72 -0.71
CA ARG A 266 20.50 -4.40 -1.21
C ARG A 266 20.22 -5.29 -2.42
N SER A 267 19.07 -5.94 -2.45
CA SER A 267 18.85 -7.12 -3.31
C SER A 267 17.82 -6.90 -4.41
N ILE A 268 16.88 -5.96 -4.23
CA ILE A 268 15.83 -5.64 -5.21
C ILE A 268 16.08 -4.27 -5.85
N GLU A 269 16.39 -3.24 -5.06
CA GLU A 269 16.57 -1.87 -5.57
C GLU A 269 17.58 -1.74 -6.73
N PRO A 270 18.75 -2.42 -6.71
CA PRO A 270 19.72 -2.32 -7.81
C PRO A 270 19.25 -2.97 -9.11
N LEU A 271 18.20 -3.79 -9.04
CA LEU A 271 17.62 -4.53 -10.16
C LEU A 271 16.35 -3.88 -10.69
N LEU A 272 15.95 -2.73 -10.14
CA LEU A 272 14.82 -1.96 -10.66
C LEU A 272 15.09 -1.51 -12.10
N PRO A 273 14.04 -1.46 -12.94
CA PRO A 273 14.20 -1.10 -14.34
C PRO A 273 14.69 0.35 -14.46
N GLN A 274 15.66 0.55 -15.36
CA GLN A 274 16.18 1.88 -15.70
C GLN A 274 15.28 2.60 -16.69
N GLU A 275 14.53 1.85 -17.50
CA GLU A 275 13.56 2.38 -18.46
C GLU A 275 12.13 2.09 -17.99
N LEU A 276 11.27 3.10 -18.12
CA LEU A 276 9.86 2.98 -17.74
C LEU A 276 9.09 2.25 -18.83
N GLU A 277 8.77 0.99 -18.57
CA GLU A 277 7.84 0.20 -19.39
C GLU A 277 6.38 0.43 -18.96
N ALA A 278 5.44 -0.03 -19.78
CA ALA A 278 4.00 0.09 -19.50
C ALA A 278 3.55 -0.86 -18.37
N GLU A 279 4.19 -2.01 -18.22
CA GLU A 279 3.91 -2.99 -17.18
C GLU A 279 5.03 -2.98 -16.13
N ALA A 280 4.65 -3.11 -14.85
CA ALA A 280 5.62 -3.24 -13.77
C ALA A 280 6.24 -4.64 -13.82
N ASP A 281 7.57 -4.69 -13.77
CA ASP A 281 8.29 -5.94 -13.63
C ASP A 281 8.13 -6.52 -12.21
N LEU A 282 8.63 -7.75 -12.03
CA LEU A 282 8.58 -8.42 -10.74
C LEU A 282 9.28 -7.63 -9.63
N SER A 283 10.40 -6.96 -9.93
CA SER A 283 11.17 -6.20 -8.92
C SER A 283 10.36 -5.02 -8.37
N VAL A 284 9.70 -4.25 -9.24
CA VAL A 284 8.79 -3.16 -8.86
C VAL A 284 7.62 -3.70 -8.04
N MET A 285 6.99 -4.79 -8.48
CA MET A 285 5.83 -5.37 -7.79
C MET A 285 6.18 -5.87 -6.38
N LEU A 286 7.32 -6.53 -6.21
CA LEU A 286 7.80 -6.97 -4.89
C LEU A 286 8.08 -5.78 -3.98
N PHE A 287 8.75 -4.74 -4.48
CA PHE A 287 9.07 -3.57 -3.67
C PHE A 287 7.81 -2.79 -3.28
N LYS A 288 6.83 -2.67 -4.19
CA LYS A 288 5.51 -2.10 -3.89
C LYS A 288 4.83 -2.83 -2.72
N ASP A 289 4.84 -4.16 -2.71
CA ASP A 289 4.24 -4.96 -1.65
C ASP A 289 4.96 -4.80 -0.30
N ILE A 290 6.30 -4.71 -0.32
CA ILE A 290 7.12 -4.43 0.86
C ILE A 290 6.81 -3.02 1.41
N LEU A 291 6.74 -2.01 0.55
CA LEU A 291 6.38 -0.64 0.95
C LEU A 291 4.96 -0.59 1.54
N HIS A 292 3.99 -1.27 0.92
CA HIS A 292 2.63 -1.33 1.46
C HIS A 292 2.60 -2.00 2.84
N SER A 293 3.36 -3.08 3.03
CA SER A 293 3.47 -3.76 4.33
C SER A 293 4.14 -2.86 5.38
N THR A 294 5.12 -2.08 4.97
CA THR A 294 5.82 -1.10 5.79
C THR A 294 4.93 0.10 6.16
N ALA A 295 4.09 0.55 5.24
CA ALA A 295 3.05 1.55 5.51
C ALA A 295 2.07 1.06 6.59
N ASN A 296 1.68 -0.22 6.54
CA ASN A 296 0.85 -0.85 7.56
C ASN A 296 1.57 -0.91 8.93
N LEU A 297 2.87 -1.20 8.98
CA LEU A 297 3.67 -1.16 10.22
C LEU A 297 3.59 0.23 10.89
N VAL A 298 3.78 1.29 10.13
CA VAL A 298 3.69 2.68 10.62
C VAL A 298 2.26 3.01 11.04
N SER A 299 1.26 2.63 10.25
CA SER A 299 -0.16 2.88 10.54
C SER A 299 -0.63 2.16 11.82
N LEU A 300 -0.11 0.96 12.09
CA LEU A 300 -0.41 0.19 13.29
C LEU A 300 0.37 0.67 14.52
N MET A 301 1.21 1.71 14.37
CA MET A 301 2.05 2.26 15.42
C MET A 301 3.09 1.26 15.96
N TYR A 302 3.48 0.27 15.15
CA TYR A 302 4.48 -0.74 15.53
C TYR A 302 5.90 -0.32 15.18
N ALA A 303 6.07 0.68 14.31
CA ALA A 303 7.39 1.19 13.96
C ALA A 303 8.04 1.90 15.17
N SER A 304 9.34 1.71 15.33
CA SER A 304 10.21 2.58 16.13
C SER A 304 10.59 3.81 15.32
N GLU A 305 11.16 4.82 15.99
CA GLU A 305 11.63 6.03 15.29
C GLU A 305 12.70 5.74 14.24
N GLU A 306 13.67 4.90 14.58
CA GLU A 306 14.72 4.48 13.66
C GLU A 306 14.14 3.82 12.41
N THR A 307 13.16 2.93 12.60
CA THR A 307 12.48 2.28 11.49
C THR A 307 11.67 3.30 10.68
N ALA A 308 10.89 4.19 11.30
CA ALA A 308 10.14 5.23 10.59
C ALA A 308 11.04 6.13 9.72
N MET A 309 12.22 6.50 10.24
CA MET A 309 13.23 7.23 9.48
C MET A 309 13.81 6.38 8.34
N LYS A 310 14.08 5.09 8.59
CA LYS A 310 14.59 4.20 7.55
C LYS A 310 13.60 4.02 6.40
N VAL A 311 12.32 3.91 6.73
CA VAL A 311 11.22 3.85 5.75
C VAL A 311 11.23 5.09 4.87
N ALA A 312 11.36 6.27 5.47
CA ALA A 312 11.43 7.51 4.72
C ALA A 312 12.65 7.59 3.80
N GLU A 313 13.83 7.15 4.27
CA GLU A 313 15.04 7.07 3.43
C GLU A 313 14.83 6.18 2.20
N VAL A 314 14.23 5.01 2.38
CA VAL A 314 13.94 4.08 1.28
C VAL A 314 12.98 4.70 0.28
N VAL A 315 11.89 5.31 0.74
CA VAL A 315 10.95 6.02 -0.16
C VAL A 315 11.66 7.16 -0.90
N GLN A 316 12.54 7.90 -0.23
CA GLN A 316 13.32 8.96 -0.87
C GLN A 316 14.22 8.42 -1.97
N SER A 317 14.90 7.30 -1.74
CA SER A 317 15.77 6.64 -2.71
C SER A 317 14.97 6.19 -3.94
N LEU A 318 13.85 5.47 -3.71
CA LEU A 318 12.99 4.96 -4.78
C LEU A 318 12.39 6.07 -5.62
N LEU A 319 11.87 7.13 -5.01
CA LEU A 319 11.32 8.28 -5.75
C LEU A 319 12.41 9.05 -6.49
N SER A 320 13.68 8.96 -6.07
CA SER A 320 14.81 9.61 -6.75
C SER A 320 15.38 8.79 -7.91
N SER A 321 15.02 7.52 -8.00
CA SER A 321 15.41 6.63 -9.10
C SER A 321 14.62 6.90 -10.38
N GLU A 322 15.08 6.35 -11.52
CA GLU A 322 14.36 6.38 -12.80
C GLU A 322 13.01 5.66 -12.74
N SER A 323 12.88 4.68 -11.84
CA SER A 323 11.62 3.97 -11.53
C SER A 323 10.68 4.77 -10.62
N GLY A 324 11.02 6.00 -10.25
CA GLY A 324 10.26 6.87 -9.35
C GLY A 324 8.74 6.92 -9.60
N PRO A 325 8.24 6.99 -10.86
CA PRO A 325 6.80 7.03 -11.14
C PRO A 325 6.02 5.87 -10.53
N TRP A 326 6.58 4.66 -10.53
CA TRP A 326 5.94 3.48 -9.94
C TRP A 326 5.75 3.60 -8.42
N PHE A 327 6.56 4.40 -7.75
CA PHE A 327 6.59 4.50 -6.28
C PHE A 327 5.89 5.75 -5.73
N VAL A 328 5.33 6.62 -6.58
CA VAL A 328 4.61 7.81 -6.12
C VAL A 328 3.41 7.44 -5.22
N GLU A 329 2.63 6.43 -5.61
CA GLU A 329 1.46 5.98 -4.85
C GLU A 329 1.84 5.46 -3.45
N GLY A 330 2.69 4.43 -3.41
CA GLY A 330 3.16 3.85 -2.15
C GLY A 330 3.92 4.85 -1.29
N GLY A 331 4.74 5.71 -1.92
CA GLY A 331 5.46 6.77 -1.24
C GLY A 331 4.53 7.78 -0.56
N MET A 332 3.48 8.24 -1.24
CA MET A 332 2.53 9.18 -0.63
C MET A 332 1.69 8.53 0.48
N PHE A 333 1.40 7.24 0.40
CA PHE A 333 0.74 6.52 1.49
C PHE A 333 1.64 6.43 2.72
N VAL A 334 2.92 6.09 2.52
CA VAL A 334 3.91 6.10 3.60
C VAL A 334 4.01 7.49 4.23
N VAL A 335 4.10 8.57 3.43
CA VAL A 335 4.18 9.94 3.96
C VAL A 335 2.93 10.30 4.77
N LYS A 336 1.74 9.90 4.31
CA LYS A 336 0.49 10.07 5.06
C LYS A 336 0.55 9.35 6.42
N HIS A 337 0.96 8.09 6.44
CA HIS A 337 1.07 7.33 7.68
C HIS A 337 2.16 7.86 8.60
N LEU A 338 3.31 8.32 8.06
CA LEU A 338 4.35 8.99 8.84
C LEU A 338 3.84 10.28 9.48
N LYS A 339 3.01 11.05 8.76
CA LYS A 339 2.32 12.21 9.32
C LYS A 339 1.40 11.78 10.48
N ASP A 340 0.55 10.76 10.29
CA ASP A 340 -0.39 10.33 11.33
C ASP A 340 0.33 9.75 12.56
N TYR A 341 1.38 8.96 12.32
CA TYR A 341 2.30 8.45 13.33
C TYR A 341 2.98 9.58 14.11
N SER A 342 3.47 10.62 13.40
CA SER A 342 4.07 11.80 14.04
C SER A 342 3.10 12.57 14.95
N GLU A 343 1.81 12.55 14.63
CA GLU A 343 0.79 13.23 15.42
C GLU A 343 0.42 12.47 16.69
N ALA A 344 0.54 11.14 16.67
CA ALA A 344 0.12 10.24 17.76
C ALA A 344 1.23 9.92 18.77
N GLN A 345 2.46 9.65 18.32
CA GLN A 345 3.51 9.03 19.15
C GLN A 345 4.56 10.00 19.69
N TYR A 346 4.92 11.07 18.96
CA TYR A 346 6.09 11.88 19.32
C TYR A 346 5.80 13.10 20.19
N GLY A 347 6.77 13.41 21.04
CA GLY A 347 6.89 14.71 21.70
C GLY A 347 7.10 15.86 20.71
N PRO A 348 6.98 17.12 21.16
CA PRO A 348 6.95 18.29 20.28
C PRO A 348 8.23 18.51 19.45
N GLU A 349 9.39 18.02 19.89
CA GLU A 349 10.69 18.22 19.21
C GLU A 349 10.94 17.20 18.08
N ASP A 350 10.77 15.90 18.33
CA ASP A 350 10.96 14.85 17.32
C ASP A 350 9.89 14.91 16.23
N LYS A 351 8.65 15.22 16.64
CA LYS A 351 7.55 15.57 15.74
C LYS A 351 7.95 16.72 14.81
N ALA A 352 8.71 17.70 15.31
CA ALA A 352 9.17 18.81 14.49
C ALA A 352 10.27 18.38 13.51
N GLN A 353 11.13 17.41 13.82
CA GLN A 353 12.16 16.94 12.89
C GLN A 353 11.57 16.23 11.68
N LEU A 354 10.71 15.23 11.92
CA LEU A 354 10.10 14.43 10.86
C LEU A 354 9.17 15.29 9.98
N MET A 355 8.38 16.17 10.61
CA MET A 355 7.46 17.05 9.89
C MET A 355 8.11 18.28 9.25
N ARG A 356 9.27 18.77 9.72
CA ARG A 356 9.98 19.90 9.08
C ARG A 356 10.88 19.50 7.93
N LYS A 357 11.44 18.29 7.95
CA LYS A 357 12.46 17.87 6.97
C LYS A 357 12.00 16.72 6.10
N VAL A 358 11.58 15.61 6.72
CA VAL A 358 11.33 14.35 6.01
C VAL A 358 10.09 14.43 5.14
N VAL A 359 8.94 14.76 5.74
CA VAL A 359 7.66 14.85 5.02
C VAL A 359 7.72 15.86 3.86
N PRO A 360 8.23 17.09 4.05
CA PRO A 360 8.42 18.04 2.96
C PRO A 360 9.35 17.55 1.85
N SER A 361 10.46 16.89 2.20
CA SER A 361 11.42 16.34 1.23
C SER A 361 10.78 15.28 0.34
N LEU A 362 10.05 14.34 0.94
CA LEU A 362 9.36 13.28 0.20
C LEU A 362 8.27 13.83 -0.72
N LEU A 363 7.49 14.81 -0.25
CA LEU A 363 6.49 15.49 -1.09
C LEU A 363 7.16 16.22 -2.27
N SER A 364 8.25 16.94 -2.02
CA SER A 364 9.03 17.60 -3.07
C SER A 364 9.55 16.61 -4.11
N GLN A 365 10.04 15.47 -3.67
CA GLN A 365 10.57 14.44 -4.56
C GLN A 365 9.45 13.80 -5.41
N ALA A 366 8.26 13.56 -4.84
CA ALA A 366 7.11 13.08 -5.61
C ALA A 366 6.64 14.11 -6.65
N LEU A 367 6.61 15.40 -6.31
CA LEU A 367 6.30 16.47 -7.25
C LEU A 367 7.32 16.54 -8.40
N ARG A 368 8.60 16.35 -8.10
CA ARG A 368 9.66 16.26 -9.11
C ARG A 368 9.38 15.10 -10.07
N VAL A 369 9.11 13.90 -9.57
CA VAL A 369 8.77 12.74 -10.41
C VAL A 369 7.58 13.02 -11.33
N LEU A 370 6.50 13.61 -10.79
CA LEU A 370 5.30 13.92 -11.57
C LEU A 370 5.52 14.99 -12.65
N SER A 371 6.51 15.88 -12.48
CA SER A 371 6.76 17.00 -13.39
C SER A 371 7.75 16.72 -14.52
N VAL A 372 8.49 15.61 -14.47
CA VAL A 372 9.56 15.29 -15.45
C VAL A 372 9.02 14.88 -16.83
N LYS A 373 7.84 14.25 -16.90
CA LYS A 373 7.25 13.78 -18.17
C LYS A 373 5.77 14.17 -18.30
N LYS A 374 5.37 14.48 -19.53
CA LYS A 374 3.97 14.71 -19.88
C LYS A 374 3.23 13.37 -19.93
N HIS A 375 2.70 12.95 -18.79
CA HIS A 375 1.90 11.75 -18.70
C HIS A 375 0.44 12.03 -19.08
N THR A 376 -0.10 11.22 -20.00
CA THR A 376 -1.56 11.13 -20.18
C THR A 376 -2.19 10.45 -18.96
N ARG A 377 -3.52 10.55 -18.84
CA ARG A 377 -4.25 9.85 -17.78
C ARG A 377 -4.04 8.33 -17.84
N GLU A 378 -4.01 7.77 -19.04
CA GLU A 378 -3.79 6.33 -19.27
C GLU A 378 -2.37 5.93 -18.87
N GLN A 379 -1.36 6.72 -19.23
CA GLN A 379 0.02 6.46 -18.82
C GLN A 379 0.20 6.56 -17.30
N MET A 380 -0.44 7.53 -16.63
CA MET A 380 -0.43 7.60 -15.17
C MET A 380 -1.15 6.42 -14.51
N ALA A 381 -2.21 5.90 -15.12
CA ALA A 381 -2.95 4.75 -14.59
C ALA A 381 -2.11 3.47 -14.59
N ASN A 382 -1.10 3.37 -15.48
CA ASN A 382 -0.14 2.28 -15.44
C ASN A 382 0.66 2.33 -14.14
N TYR A 383 1.13 3.51 -13.72
CA TYR A 383 2.02 3.67 -12.57
C TYR A 383 1.31 3.78 -11.22
N ILE A 384 0.19 4.51 -11.20
CA ILE A 384 -0.61 4.88 -10.03
C ILE A 384 -2.02 4.35 -10.22
N GLN A 385 -2.41 3.37 -9.41
CA GLN A 385 -3.73 2.75 -9.51
C GLN A 385 -4.81 3.64 -8.89
N ASN A 386 -4.53 4.26 -7.73
CA ASN A 386 -5.47 5.10 -7.02
C ASN A 386 -5.02 6.57 -6.92
N LEU A 387 -5.22 7.32 -8.01
CA LEU A 387 -4.93 8.75 -8.07
C LEU A 387 -5.72 9.58 -7.03
N TYR A 388 -6.91 9.12 -6.62
CA TYR A 388 -7.72 9.83 -5.62
C TYR A 388 -7.06 9.80 -4.25
N GLU A 389 -6.53 8.65 -3.84
CA GLU A 389 -5.84 8.53 -2.56
C GLU A 389 -4.53 9.30 -2.55
N VAL A 390 -3.75 9.28 -3.63
CA VAL A 390 -2.53 10.11 -3.77
C VAL A 390 -2.86 11.60 -3.62
N LYS A 391 -3.89 12.06 -4.33
CA LYS A 391 -4.39 13.45 -4.23
C LYS A 391 -4.77 13.81 -2.79
N THR A 392 -5.46 12.90 -2.11
CA THR A 392 -5.94 13.11 -0.75
C THR A 392 -4.79 13.13 0.25
N ALA A 393 -3.83 12.22 0.13
CA ALA A 393 -2.61 12.18 0.94
C ALA A 393 -1.81 13.49 0.81
N MET A 394 -1.53 13.94 -0.41
CA MET A 394 -0.82 15.21 -0.66
C MET A 394 -1.55 16.40 -0.04
N TYR A 395 -2.88 16.47 -0.19
CA TYR A 395 -3.68 17.55 0.40
C TYR A 395 -3.64 17.53 1.94
N GLU A 396 -3.84 16.36 2.57
CA GLU A 396 -3.83 16.20 4.03
C GLU A 396 -2.49 16.62 4.63
N ILE A 397 -1.38 16.32 3.97
CA ILE A 397 -0.03 16.75 4.37
C ILE A 397 0.05 18.28 4.42
N ILE A 398 -0.39 18.97 3.37
CA ILE A 398 -0.31 20.44 3.31
C ILE A 398 -1.21 21.08 4.39
N VAL A 399 -2.42 20.54 4.60
CA VAL A 399 -3.33 21.00 5.66
C VAL A 399 -2.71 20.81 7.04
N CYS A 400 -2.08 19.66 7.28
CA CYS A 400 -1.37 19.36 8.51
C CYS A 400 -0.23 20.37 8.76
N LEU A 401 0.61 20.64 7.77
CA LEU A 401 1.71 21.60 7.88
C LEU A 401 1.20 23.03 8.14
N ARG A 402 0.10 23.43 7.50
CA ARG A 402 -0.58 24.71 7.78
C ARG A 402 -1.07 24.78 9.22
N ARG A 403 -1.66 23.70 9.74
CA ARG A 403 -2.14 23.64 11.13
C ARG A 403 -0.99 23.72 12.13
N MET A 404 0.12 23.05 11.85
CA MET A 404 1.27 22.96 12.76
C MET A 404 2.13 24.22 12.79
N TYR A 405 2.44 24.79 11.62
CA TYR A 405 3.40 25.90 11.51
C TYR A 405 2.76 27.24 11.16
N GLY A 406 1.45 27.26 10.89
CA GLY A 406 0.71 28.44 10.50
C GLY A 406 0.84 28.77 9.00
N PRO A 407 0.02 29.72 8.51
CA PRO A 407 -0.08 30.07 7.09
C PRO A 407 1.17 30.76 6.51
N HIS A 408 1.93 31.47 7.35
CA HIS A 408 3.10 32.26 6.93
C HIS A 408 4.44 31.55 7.18
N SER A 409 4.40 30.26 7.52
CA SER A 409 5.60 29.44 7.69
C SER A 409 6.41 29.39 6.40
N THR A 410 7.72 29.66 6.49
CA THR A 410 8.65 29.58 5.35
C THR A 410 8.65 28.19 4.71
N LEU A 411 8.51 27.14 5.52
CA LEU A 411 8.41 25.76 5.06
C LEU A 411 7.16 25.54 4.19
N LEU A 412 5.99 25.98 4.68
CA LEU A 412 4.74 25.84 3.94
C LEU A 412 4.79 26.65 2.64
N GLN A 413 5.28 27.88 2.69
CA GLN A 413 5.41 28.73 1.51
C GLN A 413 6.36 28.13 0.46
N THR A 414 7.46 27.50 0.90
CA THR A 414 8.39 26.78 0.02
C THR A 414 7.71 25.58 -0.65
N LEU A 415 6.95 24.79 0.10
CA LEU A 415 6.21 23.66 -0.47
C LEU A 415 5.14 24.08 -1.46
N LEU A 416 4.37 25.12 -1.15
CA LEU A 416 3.35 25.65 -2.08
C LEU A 416 3.99 26.21 -3.35
N LYS A 417 5.18 26.84 -3.22
CA LYS A 417 5.98 27.26 -4.37
C LYS A 417 6.41 26.08 -5.25
N LEU A 418 6.80 24.95 -4.66
CA LEU A 418 7.17 23.75 -5.43
C LEU A 418 6.01 23.21 -6.29
N PHE A 419 4.75 23.36 -5.87
CA PHE A 419 3.61 23.03 -6.74
C PHE A 419 3.57 23.93 -7.97
N THR A 420 3.75 25.24 -7.79
CA THR A 420 3.83 26.19 -8.92
C THR A 420 5.01 25.86 -9.82
N ASP A 421 6.19 25.60 -9.25
CA ASP A 421 7.39 25.23 -10.00
C ASP A 421 7.16 23.96 -10.81
N SER A 422 6.48 22.96 -10.24
CA SER A 422 6.14 21.71 -10.93
C SER A 422 5.15 21.94 -12.08
N LEU A 423 4.13 22.78 -11.88
CA LEU A 423 3.18 23.16 -12.94
C LEU A 423 3.88 23.88 -14.09
N VAL A 424 4.73 24.85 -13.78
CA VAL A 424 5.50 25.59 -14.78
C VAL A 424 6.47 24.66 -15.50
N ALA A 425 7.17 23.77 -14.81
CA ALA A 425 8.10 22.81 -15.42
C ALA A 425 7.41 21.92 -16.47
N ILE A 426 6.18 21.45 -16.20
CA ILE A 426 5.39 20.68 -17.16
C ILE A 426 5.06 21.51 -18.40
N LEU A 427 4.63 22.77 -18.22
CA LEU A 427 4.25 23.65 -19.32
C LEU A 427 5.45 24.15 -20.14
N VAL A 428 6.62 24.28 -19.52
CA VAL A 428 7.87 24.63 -20.22
C VAL A 428 8.17 23.63 -21.34
N HIS A 429 7.83 22.35 -21.17
CA HIS A 429 8.00 21.35 -22.22
C HIS A 429 7.18 21.69 -23.48
N ASP A 430 5.91 22.09 -23.30
CA ASP A 430 5.03 22.47 -24.41
C ASP A 430 5.51 23.76 -25.08
N VAL A 431 5.94 24.75 -24.28
CA VAL A 431 6.51 26.01 -24.78
C VAL A 431 7.78 25.77 -25.60
N LYS A 432 8.69 24.88 -25.15
CA LYS A 432 9.92 24.53 -25.87
C LYS A 432 9.65 23.78 -27.17
N HIS A 433 8.64 22.90 -27.17
CA HIS A 433 8.28 22.11 -28.34
C HIS A 433 7.55 22.94 -29.41
N LEU A 434 6.59 23.76 -29.00
CA LEU A 434 5.79 24.59 -29.91
C LEU A 434 6.47 25.90 -30.31
N GLN A 435 7.47 26.35 -29.54
CA GLN A 435 8.13 27.65 -29.71
C GLN A 435 7.13 28.82 -29.73
N LEU A 436 6.00 28.65 -29.06
CA LEU A 436 4.88 29.58 -28.99
C LEU A 436 4.32 29.59 -27.57
N LEU A 437 3.75 30.74 -27.20
CA LEU A 437 2.95 30.85 -25.98
C LEU A 437 1.57 30.26 -26.27
N ASP A 438 1.36 29.01 -25.89
CA ASP A 438 0.05 28.37 -25.97
C ASP A 438 -0.76 28.70 -24.70
N THR A 439 -1.96 29.25 -24.88
CA THR A 439 -2.85 29.67 -23.80
C THR A 439 -4.18 28.96 -23.93
N VAL A 440 -4.58 28.27 -22.87
CA VAL A 440 -5.87 27.57 -22.80
C VAL A 440 -6.77 28.20 -21.74
N ASP A 441 -8.08 28.14 -21.95
CA ASP A 441 -9.08 28.75 -21.06
C ASP A 441 -9.46 27.83 -19.91
N LYS A 442 -9.39 26.52 -20.13
CA LYS A 442 -9.88 25.50 -19.21
C LYS A 442 -8.75 24.64 -18.66
N VAL A 443 -8.81 24.31 -17.36
CA VAL A 443 -7.85 23.38 -16.73
C VAL A 443 -7.84 22.00 -17.41
N GLN A 444 -8.98 21.56 -17.96
CA GLN A 444 -9.09 20.27 -18.65
C GLN A 444 -8.29 20.22 -19.97
N GLU A 445 -7.94 21.37 -20.53
CA GLU A 445 -7.15 21.49 -21.76
C GLU A 445 -5.63 21.48 -21.47
N LEU A 446 -5.23 21.66 -20.21
CA LEU A 446 -3.84 21.50 -19.78
C LEU A 446 -3.44 20.01 -19.75
N PRO A 447 -2.13 19.71 -19.74
CA PRO A 447 -1.63 18.37 -19.45
C PRO A 447 -2.28 17.81 -18.18
N PHE A 448 -2.64 16.52 -18.21
CA PHE A 448 -3.42 15.87 -17.14
C PHE A 448 -2.82 16.10 -15.73
N VAL A 449 -1.49 16.00 -15.62
CA VAL A 449 -0.76 16.22 -14.35
C VAL A 449 -0.97 17.64 -13.82
N CYS A 450 -1.05 18.67 -14.69
CA CYS A 450 -1.34 20.03 -14.27
C CYS A 450 -2.74 20.12 -13.64
N GLY A 451 -3.75 19.55 -14.29
CA GLY A 451 -5.11 19.48 -13.73
C GLY A 451 -5.15 18.72 -12.41
N PHE A 452 -4.41 17.61 -12.30
CA PHE A 452 -4.26 16.84 -11.07
C PHE A 452 -3.67 17.69 -9.92
N LEU A 453 -2.53 18.35 -10.15
CA LEU A 453 -1.84 19.17 -9.15
C LEU A 453 -2.65 20.42 -8.76
N ILE A 454 -3.24 21.13 -9.73
CA ILE A 454 -4.15 22.26 -9.47
C ILE A 454 -5.30 21.82 -8.56
N SER A 455 -5.85 20.63 -8.78
CA SER A 455 -6.96 20.11 -7.98
C SER A 455 -6.60 19.80 -6.51
N ILE A 456 -5.31 19.78 -6.16
CA ILE A 456 -4.80 19.68 -4.78
C ILE A 456 -4.72 21.08 -4.14
N VAL A 457 -4.05 22.02 -4.81
CA VAL A 457 -3.74 23.35 -4.25
C VAL A 457 -4.85 24.38 -4.38
N ALA A 458 -5.76 24.23 -5.36
CA ALA A 458 -6.89 25.13 -5.57
C ALA A 458 -8.05 24.91 -4.57
N ARG A 459 -7.89 24.01 -3.58
CA ARG A 459 -8.90 23.77 -2.55
C ARG A 459 -9.06 25.00 -1.62
N PRO A 460 -10.27 25.26 -1.09
CA PRO A 460 -10.58 26.48 -0.34
C PRO A 460 -9.62 26.82 0.80
N ASN A 461 -9.10 25.80 1.49
CA ASN A 461 -8.20 25.97 2.64
C ASN A 461 -6.77 26.37 2.26
N ILE A 462 -6.36 26.26 1.00
CA ILE A 462 -4.96 26.42 0.60
C ILE A 462 -4.82 27.44 -0.54
N ARG A 463 -5.86 27.59 -1.38
CA ARG A 463 -5.80 28.38 -2.62
C ARG A 463 -5.23 29.80 -2.47
N SER A 464 -5.60 30.56 -1.44
CA SER A 464 -5.08 31.93 -1.25
C SER A 464 -3.60 31.94 -0.87
N LEU A 465 -3.19 31.00 0.00
CA LEU A 465 -1.79 30.83 0.39
C LEU A 465 -0.93 30.43 -0.80
N TRP A 466 -1.42 29.50 -1.63
CA TRP A 466 -0.71 29.07 -2.83
C TRP A 466 -0.59 30.21 -3.84
N LEU A 467 -1.68 30.91 -4.17
CA LEU A 467 -1.63 32.06 -5.09
C LEU A 467 -0.67 33.16 -4.60
N GLY A 468 -0.60 33.38 -3.28
CA GLY A 468 0.35 34.31 -2.68
C GLY A 468 1.83 33.97 -2.92
N THR A 469 2.17 32.72 -3.23
CA THR A 469 3.56 32.29 -3.54
C THR A 469 3.96 32.49 -5.00
N ILE A 470 2.99 32.67 -5.91
CA ILE A 470 3.28 32.78 -7.34
C ILE A 470 4.11 34.03 -7.67
N PRO A 471 3.81 35.24 -7.15
CA PRO A 471 4.61 36.43 -7.41
C PRO A 471 6.08 36.24 -7.04
N SER A 472 6.37 35.70 -5.85
CA SER A 472 7.76 35.50 -5.41
C SER A 472 8.52 34.48 -6.26
N SER A 473 7.82 33.50 -6.82
CA SER A 473 8.39 32.51 -7.75
C SER A 473 8.77 33.15 -9.09
N ILE A 474 7.88 33.98 -9.62
CA ILE A 474 8.13 34.79 -10.83
C ILE A 474 9.33 35.71 -10.62
N SER A 475 9.37 36.42 -9.49
CA SER A 475 10.44 37.40 -9.22
C SER A 475 11.82 36.78 -9.11
N GLN A 476 11.92 35.61 -8.48
CA GLN A 476 13.19 35.01 -8.07
C GLN A 476 13.73 33.99 -9.07
N LEU A 477 12.88 33.14 -9.64
CA LEU A 477 13.29 31.98 -10.45
C LEU A 477 13.00 32.19 -11.93
N TYR A 478 11.78 32.62 -12.28
CA TYR A 478 11.33 32.57 -13.67
C TYR A 478 11.86 33.70 -14.54
N ALA A 479 12.26 34.82 -13.92
CA ALA A 479 12.82 35.97 -14.64
C ALA A 479 14.13 35.68 -15.38
N GLN A 480 14.77 34.53 -15.16
CA GLN A 480 16.05 34.15 -15.75
C GLN A 480 15.89 33.42 -17.10
N ASP A 481 14.75 32.80 -17.39
CA ASP A 481 14.54 31.99 -18.61
C ASP A 481 13.22 32.41 -19.30
N SER A 482 13.31 32.79 -20.57
CA SER A 482 12.17 33.25 -21.35
C SER A 482 11.07 32.19 -21.51
N ASN A 483 11.45 30.90 -21.59
CA ASN A 483 10.51 29.80 -21.74
C ASN A 483 9.78 29.53 -20.41
N VAL A 484 10.49 29.64 -19.29
CA VAL A 484 9.90 29.50 -17.94
C VAL A 484 8.93 30.65 -17.66
N LEU A 485 9.30 31.87 -18.05
CA LEU A 485 8.43 33.03 -17.90
C LEU A 485 7.19 32.95 -18.82
N ALA A 486 7.34 32.46 -20.05
CA ALA A 486 6.21 32.20 -20.95
C ALA A 486 5.27 31.13 -20.39
N ALA A 487 5.80 30.01 -19.88
CA ALA A 487 5.01 28.96 -19.24
C ALA A 487 4.26 29.47 -18.00
N ALA A 488 4.87 30.34 -17.19
CA ALA A 488 4.20 30.98 -16.06
C ALA A 488 3.04 31.88 -16.51
N VAL A 489 3.18 32.59 -17.64
CA VAL A 489 2.09 33.42 -18.20
C VAL A 489 0.96 32.55 -18.74
N SER A 490 1.28 31.43 -19.41
CA SER A 490 0.28 30.44 -19.84
C SER A 490 -0.51 29.89 -18.65
N LEU A 491 0.17 29.52 -17.56
CA LEU A 491 -0.48 29.08 -16.33
C LEU A 491 -1.42 30.15 -15.75
N LEU A 492 -0.95 31.40 -15.65
CA LEU A 492 -1.78 32.52 -15.15
C LEU A 492 -3.02 32.76 -16.01
N HIS A 493 -2.90 32.59 -17.33
CA HIS A 493 -4.02 32.71 -18.24
C HIS A 493 -5.11 31.69 -17.94
N THR A 494 -4.73 30.41 -17.85
CA THR A 494 -5.70 29.33 -17.57
C THR A 494 -6.33 29.49 -16.20
N LEU A 495 -5.55 29.88 -15.18
CA LEU A 495 -6.08 30.10 -13.83
C LEU A 495 -7.09 31.26 -13.78
N ALA A 496 -6.90 32.31 -14.57
CA ALA A 496 -7.84 33.43 -14.63
C ALA A 496 -9.16 33.05 -15.33
N HIS A 497 -9.09 32.29 -16.41
CA HIS A 497 -10.24 31.94 -17.25
C HIS A 497 -10.99 30.68 -16.82
N SER A 498 -10.57 30.03 -15.73
CA SER A 498 -11.22 28.83 -15.16
C SER A 498 -12.16 29.17 -13.98
N PRO A 499 -13.45 29.51 -14.23
CA PRO A 499 -14.38 29.93 -13.19
C PRO A 499 -14.68 28.83 -12.15
N GLU A 500 -14.52 27.56 -12.55
CA GLU A 500 -14.73 26.37 -11.71
C GLU A 500 -13.84 26.36 -10.46
N LEU A 501 -12.68 27.02 -10.51
CA LEU A 501 -11.73 27.08 -9.38
C LEU A 501 -12.09 28.16 -8.34
N ALA A 502 -12.98 29.09 -8.67
CA ALA A 502 -13.39 30.22 -7.82
C ALA A 502 -12.19 30.92 -7.14
N LEU A 503 -11.14 31.22 -7.90
CA LEU A 503 -9.89 31.76 -7.38
C LEU A 503 -10.03 33.23 -6.94
N PRO A 504 -9.38 33.63 -5.83
CA PRO A 504 -9.29 35.03 -5.43
C PRO A 504 -8.64 35.93 -6.48
N LYS A 505 -9.40 36.90 -7.01
CA LYS A 505 -8.92 37.82 -8.07
C LYS A 505 -7.77 38.72 -7.61
N GLN A 506 -7.71 39.07 -6.32
CA GLN A 506 -6.71 39.99 -5.79
C GLN A 506 -5.31 39.36 -5.80
N GLU A 507 -5.18 38.13 -5.31
CA GLU A 507 -3.93 37.37 -5.28
C GLU A 507 -3.46 37.00 -6.68
N LEU A 508 -4.40 36.61 -7.56
CA LEU A 508 -4.08 36.34 -8.97
C LEU A 508 -3.62 37.62 -9.70
N GLY A 509 -4.27 38.75 -9.44
CA GLY A 509 -3.86 40.06 -9.98
C GLY A 509 -2.46 40.48 -9.50
N ALA A 510 -2.06 40.13 -8.28
CA ALA A 510 -0.70 40.36 -7.80
C ALA A 510 0.34 39.55 -8.61
N ALA A 511 0.04 38.30 -8.96
CA ALA A 511 0.90 37.48 -9.79
C ALA A 511 0.99 38.00 -11.24
N VAL A 512 -0.12 38.47 -11.81
CA VAL A 512 -0.17 39.09 -13.15
C VAL A 512 0.67 40.37 -13.21
N ARG A 513 0.59 41.24 -12.18
CA ARG A 513 1.43 42.44 -12.08
C ARG A 513 2.92 42.11 -12.06
N GLU A 514 3.31 41.12 -11.25
CA GLU A 514 4.70 40.72 -11.13
C GLU A 514 5.22 40.11 -12.44
N ALA A 515 4.43 39.25 -13.09
CA ALA A 515 4.73 38.74 -14.42
C ALA A 515 4.92 39.86 -15.44
N TYR A 516 4.02 40.84 -15.48
CA TYR A 516 4.12 41.99 -16.39
C TYR A 516 5.39 42.81 -16.16
N CYS A 517 5.73 43.09 -14.89
CA CYS A 517 6.96 43.80 -14.53
C CYS A 517 8.21 43.05 -15.02
N LYS A 518 8.26 41.73 -14.88
CA LYS A 518 9.40 40.92 -15.32
C LYS A 518 9.46 40.75 -16.84
N VAL A 519 8.33 40.54 -17.51
CA VAL A 519 8.26 40.42 -18.98
C VAL A 519 8.67 41.73 -19.67
N THR A 520 8.20 42.88 -19.18
CA THR A 520 8.51 44.19 -19.79
C THR A 520 9.98 44.59 -19.63
N ASN A 521 10.59 44.22 -18.50
CA ASN A 521 12.00 44.45 -18.19
C ASN A 521 12.93 43.30 -18.63
N TYR A 522 12.43 42.28 -19.32
CA TYR A 522 13.24 41.16 -19.79
C TYR A 522 14.19 41.61 -20.90
N ASN A 523 15.50 41.61 -20.62
CA ASN A 523 16.56 41.94 -21.58
C ASN A 523 17.32 40.67 -21.99
N ARG A 524 17.34 40.37 -23.29
CA ARG A 524 17.98 39.18 -23.86
C ARG A 524 19.51 39.19 -23.71
N GLU A 525 20.10 40.37 -23.54
CA GLU A 525 21.56 40.58 -23.53
C GLU A 525 22.22 40.26 -22.17
N SER A 526 21.47 40.26 -21.05
CA SER A 526 22.03 40.01 -19.71
C SER A 526 22.22 38.54 -19.35
N THR A 527 21.63 37.61 -20.11
CA THR A 527 21.65 36.17 -19.82
C THR A 527 22.73 35.41 -20.58
N GLN A 528 23.29 35.96 -21.66
CA GLN A 528 24.39 35.35 -22.42
C GLN A 528 25.78 35.63 -21.81
N SER A 529 25.91 36.59 -20.89
CA SER A 529 27.19 36.90 -20.24
C SER A 529 27.57 35.93 -19.10
N ALA A 530 26.68 35.00 -18.71
CA ALA A 530 26.94 34.03 -17.64
C ALA A 530 27.37 32.63 -18.14
N THR A 531 27.27 32.33 -19.45
CA THR A 531 27.50 30.98 -20.02
C THR A 531 28.58 30.91 -21.09
N ASN A 532 29.48 31.89 -21.17
CA ASN A 532 30.63 31.81 -22.07
C ASN A 532 31.84 31.16 -21.38
N LEU A 533 31.79 29.84 -21.20
CA LEU A 533 32.95 28.94 -21.19
C LEU A 533 32.44 27.51 -21.48
N SER A 534 32.87 26.97 -22.63
CA SER A 534 32.70 25.62 -23.18
C SER A 534 31.28 25.09 -23.46
N ASP A 535 30.78 25.27 -24.68
CA ASP A 535 30.83 24.25 -25.74
C ASP A 535 29.82 24.56 -26.85
N SER A 536 30.32 24.61 -28.08
CA SER A 536 29.58 24.94 -29.28
C SER A 536 28.75 23.75 -29.77
N THR A 537 27.51 23.64 -29.31
CA THR A 537 26.46 22.90 -30.04
C THR A 537 25.08 23.49 -29.75
N LEU A 538 24.42 23.97 -30.82
CA LEU A 538 22.98 24.24 -30.95
C LEU A 538 22.37 25.27 -29.99
N THR A 539 22.39 26.54 -30.41
CA THR A 539 21.51 27.58 -29.87
C THR A 539 20.04 27.21 -30.14
N THR A 540 19.35 26.65 -29.15
CA THR A 540 17.89 26.51 -29.19
C THR A 540 17.26 27.90 -29.21
N ASP A 541 16.55 28.24 -30.28
CA ASP A 541 15.77 29.47 -30.38
C ASP A 541 14.85 29.60 -29.16
N SER A 542 14.93 30.75 -28.49
CA SER A 542 14.15 31.07 -27.30
C SER A 542 13.01 32.01 -27.69
N ILE A 543 11.79 31.77 -27.19
CA ILE A 543 10.64 32.65 -27.44
C ILE A 543 10.95 34.09 -27.08
N ASP A 544 10.55 35.04 -27.94
CA ASP A 544 10.47 36.45 -27.59
C ASP A 544 9.30 36.66 -26.61
N VAL A 545 9.59 36.42 -25.34
CA VAL A 545 8.58 36.45 -24.27
C VAL A 545 7.94 37.83 -24.14
N LYS A 546 8.68 38.90 -24.45
CA LYS A 546 8.16 40.27 -24.39
C LYS A 546 7.10 40.49 -25.44
N LYS A 547 7.32 40.02 -26.67
CA LYS A 547 6.32 40.12 -27.74
C LYS A 547 5.12 39.20 -27.50
N ALA A 548 5.35 37.96 -27.03
CA ALA A 548 4.32 36.96 -26.88
C ALA A 548 3.44 37.15 -25.62
N ALA A 549 4.03 37.43 -24.46
CA ALA A 549 3.32 37.48 -23.18
C ALA A 549 2.67 38.83 -22.87
N THR A 550 3.19 39.94 -23.40
CA THR A 550 2.66 41.29 -23.10
C THR A 550 1.17 41.46 -23.46
N PRO A 551 0.69 41.05 -24.64
CA PRO A 551 -0.73 41.12 -24.99
C PRO A 551 -1.62 40.34 -24.02
N VAL A 552 -1.21 39.10 -23.69
CA VAL A 552 -1.93 38.20 -22.78
C VAL A 552 -2.03 38.80 -21.39
N LEU A 553 -0.94 39.37 -20.87
CA LEU A 553 -0.95 40.00 -19.54
C LEU A 553 -1.80 41.28 -19.49
N MET A 554 -1.87 42.05 -20.58
CA MET A 554 -2.77 43.21 -20.66
C MET A 554 -4.24 42.77 -20.66
N GLU A 555 -4.58 41.73 -21.40
CA GLU A 555 -5.92 41.14 -21.40
C GLU A 555 -6.31 40.63 -20.00
N LEU A 556 -5.43 39.85 -19.36
CA LEU A 556 -5.66 39.35 -18.01
C LEU A 556 -5.84 40.48 -16.99
N SER A 557 -5.10 41.57 -17.15
CA SER A 557 -5.23 42.73 -16.27
C SER A 557 -6.61 43.40 -16.35
N ALA A 558 -7.16 43.49 -17.56
CA ALA A 558 -8.51 44.00 -17.79
C ALA A 558 -9.56 43.02 -17.24
N TYR A 559 -9.39 41.72 -17.50
CA TYR A 559 -10.30 40.68 -17.02
C TYR A 559 -10.39 40.62 -15.48
N LEU A 560 -9.24 40.77 -14.80
CA LEU A 560 -9.14 40.72 -13.34
C LEU A 560 -9.42 42.07 -12.67
N ASN A 561 -9.62 43.15 -13.43
CA ASN A 561 -9.70 44.52 -12.92
C ASN A 561 -8.49 44.89 -12.03
N CYS A 562 -7.27 44.51 -12.44
CA CYS A 562 -6.05 44.84 -11.72
C CYS A 562 -5.16 45.81 -12.53
N PRO A 563 -4.83 47.01 -12.02
CA PRO A 563 -3.95 47.92 -12.74
C PRO A 563 -2.52 47.35 -12.80
N LEU A 564 -1.89 47.40 -13.97
CA LEU A 564 -0.51 46.92 -14.20
C LEU A 564 0.58 47.92 -13.78
N ARG A 565 0.18 49.13 -13.38
CA ARG A 565 1.05 50.22 -12.91
C ARG A 565 0.66 50.64 -11.51
#